data_AF-A0A2U2A049-F1
#
_entry.id   AF-A0A2U2A049-F1
#
_cell.length_a   1.000
_cell.length_b   1.000
_cell.length_c   1.000
_cell.angle_alpha   90.00
_cell.angle_beta   90.00
_cell.angle_gamma   90.00
#
_symmetry.space_group_name_H-M   'P 1'
#
loop_
_entity.id
_entity.type
_entity.pdbx_description
1 polymer ?
#
loop_
_entity_poly.entity_id
_entity_poly.type
_entity_poly.pdbx_seq_one_letter_code
_entity_poly.pdbx_strand_id
1 'polypeptide(L)'
;MAAFLYRMADSPSFTGPVVSPFTDVAPSTQFYKEITWLVSEGIATGWVGNDGTAEYRPVSPINRDAMAAFLYRYDDAGFSDVG
;
A
#
# COMPACT_ATOMS: atom_id res chain seq x y z
N MET A 1 6.89 2.48 -4.56
CA MET A 1 5.78 3.45 -4.58
C MET A 1 5.22 3.70 -3.17
N ALA A 2 4.95 2.67 -2.36
CA ALA A 2 4.34 2.82 -1.04
C ALA A 2 4.89 3.95 -0.17
N ALA A 3 6.21 3.95 0.03
CA ALA A 3 6.85 4.95 0.87
C ALA A 3 6.82 6.38 0.31
N PHE A 4 6.58 6.55 -1.00
CA PHE A 4 6.41 7.88 -1.59
C PHE A 4 5.03 8.45 -1.25
N LEU A 5 3.96 7.68 -1.48
CA LEU A 5 2.59 8.10 -1.17
C LEU A 5 2.38 8.33 0.34
N TYR A 6 2.95 7.47 1.18
CA TYR A 6 2.91 7.67 2.63
C TYR A 6 3.57 8.98 3.07
N ARG A 7 4.69 9.36 2.44
CA ARG A 7 5.37 10.65 2.71
C ARG A 7 4.60 11.83 2.14
N MET A 8 3.97 11.66 0.98
CA MET A 8 3.11 12.67 0.37
C MET A 8 1.89 12.98 1.26
N ALA A 9 1.42 11.99 2.03
CA ALA A 9 0.35 12.17 3.02
C ALA A 9 0.85 12.71 4.37
N ASP A 10 2.02 13.36 4.41
CA ASP A 10 2.69 13.84 5.62
C ASP A 10 3.02 12.76 6.68
N SER A 11 3.25 11.53 6.22
CA SER A 11 3.69 10.41 7.07
C SER A 11 2.76 10.17 8.27
N PRO A 12 1.47 9.89 8.04
CA PRO A 12 0.45 9.85 9.09
C PRO A 12 0.78 8.82 10.17
N SER A 13 0.38 9.10 11.42
CA SER A 13 0.58 8.14 12.51
C SER A 13 -0.16 6.84 12.20
N PHE A 14 0.59 5.76 11.99
CA PHE A 14 0.06 4.46 11.63
C PHE A 14 0.88 3.37 12.32
N THR A 15 0.20 2.35 12.83
CA THR A 15 0.82 1.15 13.37
C THR A 15 0.38 -0.02 12.50
N GLY A 16 1.33 -0.59 11.76
CA GLY A 16 1.07 -1.75 10.91
C GLY A 16 0.65 -2.98 11.72
N PRO A 17 -0.06 -3.93 11.11
CA PRO A 17 -0.50 -5.14 11.79
C PRO A 17 0.68 -6.03 12.16
N VAL A 18 0.57 -6.73 13.29
CA VAL A 18 1.60 -7.67 13.79
C VAL A 18 1.75 -8.87 12.83
N VAL A 19 0.63 -9.34 12.28
CA VAL A 19 0.59 -10.39 11.26
C VAL A 19 0.35 -9.71 9.91
N SER A 20 1.20 -10.03 8.94
CA SER A 20 1.06 -9.47 7.60
C SER A 20 -0.23 -9.96 6.94
N PRO A 21 -0.97 -9.07 6.25
CA PRO A 21 -2.09 -9.48 5.42
C PRO A 21 -1.63 -10.19 4.13
N PHE A 22 -0.32 -10.17 3.81
CA PHE A 22 0.24 -10.77 2.61
C PHE A 22 1.21 -11.90 2.92
N THR A 23 1.24 -12.90 2.05
CA THR A 23 2.15 -14.06 2.15
C THR A 23 3.58 -13.73 1.75
N ASP A 24 3.78 -12.71 0.92
CA ASP A 24 5.07 -12.30 0.35
C ASP A 24 5.66 -11.03 0.99
N VAL A 25 5.04 -10.53 2.06
CA VAL A 25 5.53 -9.40 2.85
C VAL A 25 5.57 -9.81 4.32
N ALA A 26 6.73 -9.69 4.96
CA ALA A 26 6.89 -9.89 6.40
C ALA A 26 6.95 -8.54 7.14
N PRO A 27 6.70 -8.50 8.46
CA PRO A 27 6.87 -7.27 9.25
C PRO A 27 8.28 -6.66 9.18
N SER A 28 9.30 -7.47 8.86
CA SER A 28 10.68 -7.03 8.64
C SER A 28 10.97 -6.56 7.21
N THR A 29 10.03 -6.70 6.27
CA THR A 29 10.17 -6.24 4.90
C THR A 29 10.33 -4.72 4.86
N GLN A 30 11.24 -4.25 4.01
CA GLN A 30 11.44 -2.82 3.82
C GLN A 30 10.13 -2.15 3.41
N PHE A 31 9.82 -1.01 4.04
CA PHE A 31 8.58 -0.26 3.86
C PHE A 31 7.29 -1.01 4.25
N TYR A 32 7.37 -2.03 5.12
CA TYR A 32 6.20 -2.78 5.60
C TYR A 32 5.09 -1.87 6.12
N LYS A 33 5.46 -0.86 6.92
CA LYS A 33 4.53 0.12 7.48
C LYS A 33 3.77 0.86 6.38
N GLU A 34 4.48 1.37 5.38
CA GLU A 34 3.89 2.14 4.29
C GLU A 34 3.07 1.27 3.34
N ILE A 35 3.48 0.02 3.12
CA ILE A 35 2.72 -0.98 2.37
C ILE A 35 1.39 -1.26 3.06
N THR A 36 1.44 -1.60 4.35
CA THR A 36 0.23 -1.96 5.12
C THR A 36 -0.68 -0.77 5.37
N TRP A 37 -0.13 0.45 5.45
CA TRP A 37 -0.90 1.69 5.46
C TRP A 37 -1.66 1.90 4.15
N LEU A 38 -0.99 1.80 2.99
CA LEU A 38 -1.68 1.95 1.70
C LEU A 38 -2.85 0.96 1.54
N VAL A 39 -2.72 -0.21 2.15
CA VAL A 39 -3.73 -1.26 2.10
C VAL A 39 -4.87 -0.98 3.08
N SER A 40 -4.58 -0.45 4.27
CA SER A 40 -5.63 -0.02 5.20
C SER A 40 -6.46 1.13 4.67
N GLU A 41 -5.84 2.04 3.91
CA GLU A 41 -6.54 3.15 3.22
C GLU A 41 -7.22 2.71 1.91
N GLY A 42 -7.10 1.44 1.50
CA GLY A 42 -7.69 0.94 0.25
C GLY A 42 -7.03 1.46 -1.04
N ILE A 43 -5.90 2.17 -0.93
CA ILE A 43 -5.16 2.72 -2.08
C ILE A 43 -4.51 1.58 -2.87
N ALA A 44 -3.86 0.65 -2.18
CA ALA A 44 -3.32 -0.58 -2.74
C ALA A 44 -4.11 -1.80 -2.23
N THR A 45 -4.42 -2.75 -3.11
CA THR A 45 -5.26 -3.90 -2.75
C THR A 45 -4.50 -5.23 -2.74
N GLY A 46 -3.32 -5.28 -3.37
CA GLY A 46 -2.62 -6.54 -3.64
C GLY A 46 -3.39 -7.44 -4.61
N TRP A 47 -2.99 -8.71 -4.66
CA TRP A 47 -3.56 -9.76 -5.49
C TRP A 47 -4.06 -10.89 -4.61
N VAL A 48 -5.37 -11.15 -4.65
CA VAL A 48 -5.98 -12.27 -3.90
C VAL A 48 -6.00 -13.50 -4.80
N GLY A 49 -5.39 -14.59 -4.34
CA GLY A 49 -5.41 -15.90 -4.97
C GLY A 49 -6.72 -16.64 -4.71
N ASN A 50 -7.00 -17.65 -5.54
CA ASN A 50 -8.19 -18.50 -5.40
C ASN A 50 -8.19 -19.34 -4.11
N ASP A 51 -7.04 -19.48 -3.45
CA ASP A 51 -6.84 -20.16 -2.17
C ASP A 51 -7.07 -19.25 -0.96
N GLY A 52 -7.47 -17.99 -1.19
CA GLY A 52 -7.68 -16.99 -0.15
C GLY A 52 -6.40 -16.34 0.37
N THR A 53 -5.23 -16.67 -0.20
CA THR A 53 -3.99 -15.97 0.10
C THR A 53 -3.93 -14.63 -0.64
N ALA A 54 -3.15 -13.68 -0.11
CA ALA A 54 -2.93 -12.40 -0.76
C ALA A 54 -1.43 -12.13 -0.92
N GLU A 55 -1.05 -11.56 -2.06
CA GLU A 55 0.31 -11.09 -2.36
C GLU A 55 0.32 -9.58 -2.58
N TYR A 56 1.42 -8.91 -2.27
CA TYR A 56 1.64 -7.48 -2.54
C TYR A 56 2.71 -7.21 -3.61
N ARG A 57 3.62 -8.15 -3.85
CA ARG A 57 4.66 -8.09 -4.88
C ARG A 57 5.51 -6.81 -4.80
N PRO A 58 6.17 -6.54 -3.66
CA PRO A 58 6.79 -5.24 -3.37
C PRO A 58 7.93 -4.84 -4.33
N VAL A 59 8.55 -5.83 -5.00
CA VAL A 59 9.67 -5.63 -5.93
C VAL A 59 9.25 -5.74 -7.40
N SER A 60 7.99 -6.07 -7.68
CA SER A 60 7.51 -6.18 -9.06
C SER A 60 7.36 -4.78 -9.68
N PRO A 61 7.71 -4.63 -10.98
CA PRO A 61 7.43 -3.40 -11.70
C PRO A 61 5.93 -3.07 -11.66
N ILE A 62 5.63 -1.78 -11.49
CA ILE A 62 4.26 -1.28 -11.54
C ILE A 62 3.97 -0.70 -12.92
N ASN A 63 2.84 -1.11 -13.51
CA ASN A 63 2.36 -0.54 -14.76
C ASN A 63 1.77 0.87 -14.53
N ARG A 64 1.74 1.70 -15.57
CA ARG A 64 1.28 3.10 -15.46
C ARG A 64 -0.21 3.22 -15.15
N ASP A 65 -1.03 2.29 -15.62
CA ASP A 65 -2.46 2.20 -15.32
C ASP A 65 -2.70 1.88 -13.83
N ALA A 66 -1.94 0.96 -13.26
CA ALA A 66 -1.96 0.67 -11.82
C ALA A 66 -1.52 1.89 -10.99
N MET A 67 -0.53 2.64 -11.48
CA MET A 67 -0.13 3.89 -10.84
C MET A 67 -1.26 4.93 -10.84
N ALA A 68 -1.94 5.12 -11.98
CA ALA A 68 -3.06 6.04 -12.07
C ALA A 68 -4.21 5.62 -11.13
N ALA A 69 -4.48 4.32 -11.02
CA ALA A 69 -5.47 3.81 -10.08
C ALA A 69 -5.09 4.11 -8.61
N PHE A 70 -3.81 4.00 -8.24
CA PHE A 70 -3.37 4.36 -6.90
C PHE A 70 -3.51 5.85 -6.62
N LEU A 71 -3.13 6.71 -7.56
CA LEU A 71 -3.27 8.16 -7.40
C LEU A 71 -4.74 8.59 -7.32
N TYR A 72 -5.62 7.96 -8.10
CA TYR A 72 -7.06 8.21 -8.04
C TYR A 72 -7.63 7.83 -6.66
N ARG A 73 -7.28 6.65 -6.13
CA ARG A 73 -7.74 6.24 -4.79
C ARG A 73 -7.11 7.06 -3.67
N TYR A 74 -5.88 7.54 -3.88
CA TYR A 74 -5.21 8.43 -2.94
C TYR A 74 -5.94 9.78 -2.81
N ASP A 75 -6.39 10.33 -3.94
CA ASP A 75 -7.26 11.52 -3.98
C ASP A 75 -8.63 11.25 -3.34
N ASP A 76 -9.28 10.13 -3.69
CA ASP A 76 -10.57 9.72 -3.11
C ASP A 76 -10.50 9.50 -1.59
N ALA A 77 -9.35 9.03 -1.09
CA ALA A 77 -9.06 8.90 0.35
C ALA A 77 -8.76 10.24 1.04
N GLY A 78 -8.75 11.37 0.31
CA GLY A 78 -8.60 12.71 0.85
C GLY A 78 -7.16 13.13 1.15
N PHE A 79 -6.17 12.44 0.58
CA PHE A 79 -4.75 12.74 0.84
C PHE A 79 -4.12 13.70 -0.19
N SER A 80 -4.86 14.15 -1.20
CA SER A 80 -4.38 15.08 -2.24
C SER A 80 -4.27 16.53 -1.77
N ASP A 81 -5.03 16.92 -0.75
CA ASP A 81 -5.07 18.28 -0.19
C ASP A 81 -4.14 18.50 1.01
N VAL A 82 -3.35 17.48 1.37
CA VAL A 82 -2.41 17.53 2.50
C VAL A 82 -1.13 18.21 2.00
N GLY A 83 -0.99 19.51 2.27
CA GLY A 83 0.16 20.34 1.88
C GLY A 83 0.19 21.70 2.57
#